data_AF-A0A2K3JKA3-F1
#
_entry.id   AF-A0A2K3JKA3-F1
#
_cell.length_a   1.000
_cell.length_b   1.000
_cell.length_c   1.000
_cell.angle_alpha   90.00
_cell.angle_beta   90.00
_cell.angle_gamma   90.00
#
_symmetry.space_group_name_H-M   'P 1'
#
loop_
_entity.id
_entity.type
_entity.pdbx_description
1 polymer ?
#
loop_
_entity_poly.entity_id
_entity_poly.type
_entity_poly.pdbx_seq_one_letter_code
_entity_poly.pdbx_strand_id
1 'polypeptide(L)'
;VKSIDLYFESSEKYLKSFLYPLLDETRANLCSSMNNLSSSPYAEVVSVEKQTSESRDRRNHYVVKTNTWKNASSGYGKELYRTLFGDVFILADFKPETVEDLTRSGKMWSFVLSTGILGEEIKHNEFGTTFKVIASRDIDEMVPKSLFIIFLTNITPNRRIWNALHMDGHSKLIEKILRASDVLQLF
;
A
#
# COMPACT_ATOMS: atom_id res chain seq x y z
N VAL A 1 -16.80 9.39 12.09
CA VAL A 1 -16.11 10.20 11.06
C VAL A 1 -16.42 11.66 11.33
N LYS A 2 -15.40 12.54 11.43
CA LYS A 2 -15.65 13.99 11.52
C LYS A 2 -16.05 14.50 10.14
N SER A 3 -17.09 15.35 10.08
CA SER A 3 -17.44 16.04 8.84
C SER A 3 -16.32 16.98 8.43
N ILE A 4 -16.08 17.09 7.12
CA ILE A 4 -15.22 18.13 6.57
C ILE A 4 -16.04 19.43 6.58
N ASP A 5 -15.45 20.51 7.08
CA ASP A 5 -16.12 21.80 7.14
C ASP A 5 -16.41 22.32 5.73
N LEU A 6 -17.46 23.12 5.59
CA LEU A 6 -17.79 23.77 4.31
C LEU A 6 -16.92 25.01 4.05
N TYR A 7 -16.31 25.56 5.11
CA TYR A 7 -15.55 26.80 5.07
C TYR A 7 -14.28 26.67 5.90
N PHE A 8 -13.19 27.32 5.46
CA PHE A 8 -11.90 27.24 6.10
C PHE A 8 -11.24 28.61 6.19
N GLU A 9 -10.78 28.96 7.39
CA GLU A 9 -10.11 30.25 7.64
C GLU A 9 -8.72 30.35 6.97
N SER A 10 -8.12 29.23 6.55
CA SER A 10 -6.83 29.20 5.86
C SER A 10 -6.66 27.96 4.99
N SER A 11 -5.77 28.04 4.00
CA SER A 11 -5.33 26.91 3.17
C SER A 11 -4.74 25.78 4.02
N GLU A 12 -4.03 26.12 5.09
CA GLU A 12 -3.46 25.13 6.02
C GLU A 12 -4.58 24.35 6.75
N LYS A 13 -5.60 25.04 7.27
CA LYS A 13 -6.75 24.39 7.91
C LYS A 13 -7.52 23.52 6.92
N TYR A 14 -7.71 24.00 5.69
CA TYR A 14 -8.31 23.22 4.59
C TYR A 14 -7.53 21.92 4.34
N LEU A 15 -6.23 22.00 4.06
CA LEU A 15 -5.41 20.81 3.75
C LEU A 15 -5.34 19.83 4.93
N LYS A 16 -5.20 20.33 6.16
CA LYS A 16 -5.20 19.49 7.37
C LYS A 16 -6.51 18.73 7.59
N SER A 17 -7.65 19.29 7.15
CA SER A 17 -8.96 18.65 7.32
C SER A 17 -9.09 17.32 6.55
N PHE A 18 -8.34 17.15 5.45
CA PHE A 18 -8.36 15.92 4.63
C PHE A 18 -7.40 14.83 5.13
N LEU A 19 -6.52 15.11 6.09
CA LEU A 19 -5.54 14.13 6.58
C LEU A 19 -6.21 12.90 7.19
N TYR A 20 -7.16 13.10 8.10
CA TYR A 20 -7.85 11.98 8.75
C TYR A 20 -8.80 11.23 7.79
N PRO A 21 -9.62 11.90 6.96
CA PRO A 21 -10.39 11.25 5.90
C PRO A 21 -9.52 10.35 5.00
N LEU A 22 -8.35 10.83 4.55
CA LEU A 22 -7.45 10.03 3.72
C LEU A 22 -6.93 8.78 4.44
N LEU A 23 -6.59 8.90 5.73
CA LEU A 23 -6.17 7.76 6.54
C LEU A 23 -7.32 6.76 6.75
N ASP A 24 -8.53 7.24 7.01
CA ASP A 24 -9.71 6.38 7.23
C ASP A 24 -10.15 5.69 5.93
N GLU A 25 -10.11 6.37 4.79
CA GLU A 25 -10.34 5.80 3.47
C GLU A 25 -9.30 4.71 3.16
N THR A 26 -8.01 5.00 3.38
CA THR A 26 -6.93 4.02 3.18
C THR A 26 -7.12 2.78 4.08
N ARG A 27 -7.49 2.99 5.35
CA ARG A 27 -7.80 1.92 6.32
C ARG A 27 -9.00 1.09 5.87
N ALA A 28 -10.08 1.73 5.43
CA ALA A 28 -11.29 1.06 4.96
C ALA A 28 -11.03 0.22 3.70
N ASN A 29 -10.26 0.77 2.75
CA ASN A 29 -9.86 0.05 1.54
C ASN A 29 -9.02 -1.20 1.88
N LEU A 30 -8.00 -1.06 2.73
CA LEU A 30 -7.21 -2.21 3.22
C LEU A 30 -8.08 -3.25 3.92
N CYS A 31 -9.02 -2.82 4.76
CA CYS A 31 -9.94 -3.72 5.45
C CYS A 31 -10.83 -4.48 4.46
N SER A 32 -11.35 -3.81 3.44
CA SER A 32 -12.12 -4.45 2.36
C SER A 32 -11.28 -5.48 1.60
N SER A 33 -10.03 -5.18 1.28
CA SER A 33 -9.11 -6.13 0.65
C SER A 33 -8.83 -7.34 1.54
N MET A 34 -8.63 -7.14 2.84
CA MET A 34 -8.40 -8.25 3.80
C MET A 34 -9.62 -9.16 3.94
N ASN A 35 -10.83 -8.63 3.81
CA ASN A 35 -12.04 -9.45 3.82
C ASN A 35 -12.19 -10.33 2.56
N ASN A 36 -11.39 -10.08 1.51
CA ASN A 36 -11.43 -10.78 0.23
C ASN A 36 -10.15 -11.58 -0.08
N LEU A 37 -9.36 -11.92 0.95
CA LEU A 37 -8.06 -12.60 0.80
C LEU A 37 -8.11 -13.88 -0.02
N SER A 38 -9.17 -14.68 0.12
CA SER A 38 -9.34 -15.91 -0.64
C SER A 38 -9.36 -15.71 -2.15
N SER A 39 -9.81 -14.54 -2.60
CA SER A 39 -9.89 -14.16 -4.01
C SER A 39 -8.67 -13.39 -4.51
N SER A 40 -7.83 -12.90 -3.60
CA SER A 40 -6.71 -12.01 -3.91
C SER A 40 -5.63 -12.71 -4.75
N PRO A 41 -4.97 -11.97 -5.66
CA PRO A 41 -3.75 -12.42 -6.29
C PRO A 41 -2.69 -12.81 -5.25
N TYR A 42 -2.02 -13.93 -5.45
CA TYR A 42 -0.95 -14.39 -4.58
C TYR A 42 0.16 -15.09 -5.35
N ALA A 43 1.33 -15.18 -4.75
CA ALA A 43 2.46 -15.95 -5.26
C ALA A 43 3.20 -16.63 -4.10
N GLU A 44 3.92 -17.70 -4.42
CA GLU A 44 4.91 -18.26 -3.49
C GLU A 44 6.21 -17.47 -3.63
N VAL A 45 6.86 -17.24 -2.52
CA VAL A 45 8.12 -16.52 -2.45
C VAL A 45 9.26 -17.52 -2.61
N VAL A 46 10.08 -17.28 -3.62
CA VAL A 46 11.26 -18.07 -3.97
C VAL A 46 12.47 -17.66 -3.12
N SER A 47 12.64 -16.35 -2.90
CA SER A 47 13.68 -15.83 -2.00
C SER A 47 13.30 -14.47 -1.42
N VAL A 48 13.81 -14.20 -0.22
CA VAL A 48 13.77 -12.90 0.45
C VAL A 48 15.18 -12.58 0.93
N GLU A 49 15.71 -11.45 0.50
CA GLU A 49 17.08 -11.04 0.81
C GLU A 49 17.05 -9.66 1.46
N LYS A 50 17.40 -9.60 2.75
CA LYS A 50 17.52 -8.33 3.48
C LYS A 50 18.64 -7.49 2.88
N GLN A 51 18.31 -6.24 2.59
CA GLN A 51 19.27 -5.28 2.07
C GLN A 51 19.88 -4.53 3.25
N THR A 52 21.16 -4.75 3.50
CA THR A 52 21.93 -3.91 4.41
C THR A 52 22.09 -2.54 3.78
N SER A 53 21.20 -1.60 4.11
CA SER A 53 21.32 -0.26 3.56
C SER A 53 22.46 0.50 4.27
N GLU A 54 23.41 1.04 3.51
CA GLU A 54 24.31 2.11 4.00
C GLU A 54 23.55 3.45 4.21
N SER A 55 22.26 3.49 3.87
CA SER A 55 21.42 4.67 3.89
C SER A 55 20.86 5.00 5.28
N ARG A 56 20.53 6.28 5.52
CA ARG A 56 19.91 6.80 6.75
C ARG A 56 18.49 6.28 7.03
N ASP A 57 17.91 5.52 6.11
CA ASP A 57 16.56 4.97 6.26
C ASP A 57 16.60 3.73 7.15
N ARG A 58 16.14 3.86 8.40
CA ARG A 58 16.10 2.77 9.39
C ARG A 58 15.03 1.70 9.11
N ARG A 59 14.34 1.78 7.97
CA ARG A 59 13.30 0.80 7.59
C ARG A 59 13.92 -0.50 7.08
N ASN A 60 13.20 -1.60 7.25
CA ASN A 60 13.66 -2.91 6.84
C ASN A 60 13.40 -3.11 5.33
N HIS A 61 14.46 -3.01 4.53
CA HIS A 61 14.40 -3.19 3.07
C HIS A 61 14.77 -4.62 2.67
N TYR A 62 14.03 -5.18 1.71
CA TYR A 62 14.28 -6.52 1.20
C TYR A 62 14.11 -6.56 -0.32
N VAL A 63 14.83 -7.47 -0.96
CA VAL A 63 14.55 -7.92 -2.33
C VAL A 63 13.75 -9.21 -2.23
N VAL A 64 12.60 -9.25 -2.87
CA VAL A 64 11.70 -10.42 -2.90
C VAL A 64 11.65 -10.96 -4.32
N LYS A 65 11.83 -12.28 -4.45
CA LYS A 65 11.58 -13.02 -5.68
C LYS A 65 10.38 -13.94 -5.48
N THR A 66 9.46 -13.91 -6.42
CA THR A 66 8.23 -14.71 -6.42
C THR A 66 8.21 -15.65 -7.61
N ASN A 67 7.39 -16.70 -7.53
CA ASN A 67 6.99 -17.45 -8.72
C ASN A 67 5.88 -16.71 -9.48
N THR A 68 5.30 -17.35 -10.48
CA THR A 68 4.17 -16.81 -11.24
C THR A 68 2.97 -16.54 -10.32
N TRP A 69 2.41 -15.33 -10.42
CA TRP A 69 1.21 -14.95 -9.68
C TRP A 69 0.01 -15.82 -10.06
N LYS A 70 -0.75 -16.21 -9.05
CA LYS A 70 -1.98 -17.00 -9.13
C LYS A 70 -3.15 -16.11 -8.70
N ASN A 71 -4.28 -16.22 -9.39
CA ASN A 71 -5.53 -15.57 -9.01
C ASN A 71 -6.55 -16.67 -8.71
N ALA A 72 -7.24 -16.62 -7.57
CA ALA A 72 -8.25 -17.64 -7.26
C ALA A 72 -9.48 -17.59 -8.20
N SER A 73 -9.67 -16.48 -8.91
CA SER A 73 -10.81 -16.23 -9.82
C SER A 73 -10.45 -16.24 -11.31
N SER A 74 -9.28 -16.78 -11.70
CA SER A 74 -8.93 -16.94 -13.11
C SER A 74 -9.50 -18.23 -13.69
N GLY A 75 -10.70 -18.12 -14.27
CA GLY A 75 -11.02 -18.91 -15.46
C GLY A 75 -10.02 -18.58 -16.58
N TYR A 76 -9.79 -19.54 -17.48
CA TYR A 76 -8.92 -19.41 -18.65
C TYR A 76 -9.13 -18.05 -19.35
N GLY A 77 -8.15 -17.15 -19.27
CA GLY A 77 -8.15 -15.88 -20.03
C GLY A 77 -8.01 -14.57 -19.25
N LYS A 78 -7.99 -14.56 -17.91
CA LYS A 78 -7.62 -13.33 -17.15
C LYS A 78 -6.11 -13.14 -17.13
N GLU A 79 -5.65 -11.93 -17.49
CA GLU A 79 -4.25 -11.53 -17.31
C GLU A 79 -3.82 -11.76 -15.85
N LEU A 80 -2.68 -12.41 -15.66
CA LEU A 80 -2.12 -12.62 -14.33
C LEU A 80 -1.71 -11.28 -13.75
N TYR A 81 -1.92 -11.12 -12.45
CA TYR A 81 -1.55 -9.90 -11.76
C TYR A 81 -0.05 -9.58 -11.94
N ARG A 82 0.26 -8.29 -12.08
CA ARG A 82 1.63 -7.76 -12.17
C ARG A 82 1.88 -6.81 -11.01
N THR A 83 2.98 -7.02 -10.31
CA THR A 83 3.46 -6.13 -9.26
C THR A 83 3.78 -4.73 -9.78
N LEU A 84 3.30 -3.72 -9.05
CA LEU A 84 3.51 -2.30 -9.31
C LEU A 84 4.16 -1.61 -8.09
N PHE A 85 4.70 -0.42 -8.32
CA PHE A 85 5.13 0.45 -7.24
C PHE A 85 3.96 0.89 -6.39
N GLY A 86 4.16 0.90 -5.07
CA GLY A 86 3.11 1.27 -4.13
C GLY A 86 2.09 0.17 -3.86
N ASP A 87 2.27 -1.03 -4.40
CA ASP A 87 1.46 -2.18 -4.00
C ASP A 87 1.74 -2.57 -2.54
N VAL A 88 0.68 -2.83 -1.80
CA VAL A 88 0.70 -3.34 -0.44
C VAL A 88 0.32 -4.80 -0.47
N PHE A 89 1.09 -5.61 0.24
CA PHE A 89 0.90 -7.04 0.34
C PHE A 89 0.88 -7.50 1.79
N ILE A 90 0.31 -8.68 1.99
CA ILE A 90 0.62 -9.54 3.14
C ILE A 90 1.74 -10.48 2.71
N LEU A 91 2.82 -10.52 3.47
CA LEU A 91 3.81 -11.61 3.44
C LEU A 91 3.51 -12.52 4.63
N ALA A 92 3.38 -13.83 4.41
CA ALA A 92 3.00 -14.79 5.45
C ALA A 92 3.66 -16.16 5.26
N ASP A 93 3.81 -16.92 6.35
CA ASP A 93 4.31 -18.32 6.35
C ASP A 93 3.26 -19.37 5.94
N PHE A 94 2.13 -18.89 5.41
CA PHE A 94 0.99 -19.66 4.95
C PHE A 94 0.21 -18.81 3.95
N LYS A 95 -0.72 -19.42 3.22
CA LYS A 95 -1.67 -18.68 2.38
C LYS A 95 -2.94 -18.40 3.20
N PRO A 96 -3.15 -17.18 3.73
CA PRO A 96 -4.40 -16.83 4.40
C PRO A 96 -5.55 -16.78 3.39
N GLU A 97 -6.69 -17.34 3.75
CA GLU A 97 -7.94 -17.25 2.96
C GLU A 97 -8.92 -16.27 3.63
N THR A 98 -8.79 -16.09 4.94
CA THR A 98 -9.68 -15.28 5.79
C THR A 98 -8.90 -14.40 6.76
N VAL A 99 -9.58 -13.41 7.34
CA VAL A 99 -8.99 -12.54 8.38
C VAL A 99 -8.71 -13.35 9.65
N GLU A 100 -9.56 -14.33 9.96
CA GLU A 100 -9.40 -15.23 11.09
C GLU A 100 -8.08 -16.01 11.01
N ASP A 101 -7.65 -16.42 9.81
CA ASP A 101 -6.37 -17.11 9.62
C ASP A 101 -5.17 -16.26 10.07
N LEU A 102 -5.24 -14.93 9.93
CA LEU A 102 -4.20 -13.99 10.35
C LEU A 102 -4.07 -13.90 11.89
N THR A 103 -5.08 -14.34 12.63
CA THR A 103 -5.08 -14.30 14.10
C THR A 103 -4.66 -15.62 14.75
N ARG A 104 -4.43 -16.67 13.94
CA ARG A 104 -4.11 -18.01 14.43
C ARG A 104 -2.73 -18.05 15.10
N SER A 105 -2.66 -18.64 16.30
CA SER A 105 -1.40 -18.80 17.03
C SER A 105 -0.37 -19.62 16.24
N GLY A 106 0.90 -19.20 16.29
CA GLY A 106 1.98 -19.86 15.58
C GLY A 106 2.06 -19.56 14.08
N LYS A 107 1.22 -18.65 13.57
CA LYS A 107 1.31 -18.11 12.21
C LYS A 107 1.88 -16.70 12.22
N MET A 108 2.76 -16.41 11.27
CA MET A 108 3.44 -15.13 11.15
C MET A 108 3.05 -14.48 9.84
N TRP A 109 2.72 -13.20 9.91
CA TRP A 109 2.47 -12.38 8.74
C TRP A 109 2.89 -10.93 8.99
N SER A 110 3.15 -10.18 7.92
CA SER A 110 3.59 -8.79 7.96
C SER A 110 3.10 -8.06 6.73
N PHE A 111 2.78 -6.77 6.87
CA PHE A 111 2.58 -5.91 5.71
C PHE A 111 3.92 -5.60 5.06
N VAL A 112 3.96 -5.70 3.74
CA VAL A 112 5.09 -5.23 2.93
C VAL A 112 4.59 -4.29 1.84
N LEU A 113 5.36 -3.25 1.58
CA LEU A 113 5.09 -2.24 0.56
C LEU A 113 6.11 -2.41 -0.57
N SER A 114 5.66 -2.66 -1.79
CA SER A 114 6.50 -2.59 -2.99
C SER A 114 7.04 -1.18 -3.16
N THR A 115 8.36 -1.07 -3.11
CA THR A 115 9.08 0.18 -3.30
C THR A 115 9.93 0.09 -4.56
N GLY A 116 9.97 1.21 -5.28
CA GLY A 116 11.03 1.46 -6.24
C GLY A 116 12.15 2.17 -5.51
N ILE A 117 13.35 1.62 -5.57
CA ILE A 117 14.50 2.52 -5.54
C ILE A 117 14.49 3.22 -6.90
N LEU A 118 14.62 4.55 -6.89
CA LEU A 118 14.67 5.34 -8.12
C LEU A 118 15.78 4.78 -9.02
N GLY A 119 15.42 4.18 -10.17
CA GLY A 119 16.36 3.59 -11.11
C GLY A 119 16.42 2.05 -11.13
N GLU A 120 15.71 1.34 -10.25
CA GLU A 120 15.59 -0.11 -10.33
C GLU A 120 14.19 -0.55 -10.75
N GLU A 121 14.14 -1.30 -11.85
CA GLU A 121 12.90 -1.81 -12.43
C GLU A 121 12.41 -3.06 -11.71
N ILE A 122 11.09 -3.17 -11.53
CA ILE A 122 10.43 -4.43 -11.21
C ILE A 122 10.64 -5.37 -12.40
N LYS A 123 11.26 -6.53 -12.16
CA LYS A 123 11.57 -7.49 -13.22
C LYS A 123 10.52 -8.57 -13.27
N HIS A 124 9.78 -8.62 -14.37
CA HIS A 124 8.86 -9.71 -14.70
C HIS A 124 9.51 -10.64 -15.74
N ASN A 125 9.51 -11.94 -15.48
CA ASN A 125 9.89 -12.96 -16.45
C ASN A 125 8.87 -14.10 -16.44
N GLU A 126 9.06 -15.08 -17.32
CA GLU A 126 8.17 -16.24 -17.45
C GLU A 126 8.06 -17.08 -16.17
N PHE A 127 9.06 -17.00 -15.27
CA PHE A 127 9.14 -17.78 -14.03
C PHE A 127 8.69 -17.01 -12.79
N GLY A 128 8.39 -15.71 -12.88
CA GLY A 128 7.91 -14.90 -11.76
C GLY A 128 8.38 -13.44 -11.76
N THR A 129 8.36 -12.83 -10.57
CA THR A 129 8.64 -11.40 -10.40
C THR A 129 9.68 -11.14 -9.30
N THR A 130 10.64 -10.25 -9.57
CA THR A 130 11.61 -9.75 -8.58
C THR A 130 11.37 -8.25 -8.35
N PHE A 131 11.26 -7.84 -7.08
CA PHE A 131 10.99 -6.46 -6.68
C PHE A 131 11.52 -6.15 -5.28
N LYS A 132 11.64 -4.86 -4.96
CA LYS A 132 12.03 -4.38 -3.63
C LYS A 132 10.81 -4.08 -2.78
N VAL A 133 10.93 -4.36 -1.49
CA VAL A 133 9.88 -4.06 -0.51
C VAL A 133 10.46 -3.42 0.74
N ILE A 134 9.62 -2.60 1.39
CA ILE A 134 9.80 -2.23 2.78
C ILE A 134 8.82 -3.03 3.62
N ALA A 135 9.30 -3.68 4.66
CA ALA A 135 8.47 -4.43 5.58
C ALA A 135 8.09 -3.58 6.82
N SER A 136 6.87 -3.79 7.32
CA SER A 136 6.39 -3.15 8.55
C SER A 136 7.08 -3.66 9.82
N ARG A 137 7.67 -4.85 9.74
CA ARG A 137 8.40 -5.56 10.81
C ARG A 137 9.55 -6.35 10.18
N ASP A 138 10.53 -6.78 10.97
CA ASP A 138 11.64 -7.59 10.45
C ASP A 138 11.12 -8.93 9.93
N ILE A 139 11.46 -9.28 8.70
CA ILE A 139 11.10 -10.57 8.08
C ILE A 139 12.05 -11.67 8.56
N ASP A 140 13.24 -11.35 9.08
CA ASP A 140 14.19 -12.37 9.57
C ASP A 140 13.60 -13.22 10.72
N GLU A 141 12.61 -12.68 11.44
CA GLU A 141 11.84 -13.40 12.45
C GLU A 141 10.91 -14.47 11.85
N MET A 142 10.49 -14.29 10.60
CA MET A 142 9.72 -15.27 9.84
C MET A 142 10.68 -16.33 9.31
N VAL A 143 10.86 -17.40 10.09
CA VAL A 143 11.60 -18.58 9.63
C VAL A 143 10.63 -19.68 9.17
N PRO A 144 10.16 -19.69 7.90
CA PRO A 144 9.48 -20.86 7.37
C PRO A 144 10.15 -21.43 6.12
N LYS A 145 9.83 -22.71 5.84
CA LYS A 145 10.24 -23.41 4.60
C LYS A 145 9.51 -22.88 3.36
N SER A 146 8.41 -22.14 3.51
CA SER A 146 7.62 -21.60 2.40
C SER A 146 6.89 -20.31 2.82
N LEU A 147 7.15 -19.23 2.10
CA LEU A 147 6.49 -17.93 2.27
C LEU A 147 5.53 -17.68 1.11
N PHE A 148 4.44 -16.96 1.40
CA PHE A 148 3.45 -16.51 0.43
C PHE A 148 3.33 -15.00 0.49
N ILE A 149 3.14 -14.39 -0.68
CA ILE A 149 2.84 -12.97 -0.81
C ILE A 149 1.47 -12.79 -1.45
N ILE A 150 0.62 -11.96 -0.85
CA ILE A 150 -0.79 -11.79 -1.21
C ILE A 150 -1.06 -10.31 -1.43
N PHE A 151 -1.56 -9.94 -2.60
CA PHE A 151 -1.89 -8.57 -2.94
C PHE A 151 -3.12 -8.08 -2.17
N LEU A 152 -3.05 -6.83 -1.68
CA LEU A 152 -4.17 -6.15 -1.04
C LEU A 152 -4.67 -4.98 -1.87
N THR A 153 -3.82 -3.99 -2.12
CA THR A 153 -4.19 -2.75 -2.81
C THR A 153 -2.95 -2.01 -3.29
N ASN A 154 -3.12 -1.06 -4.22
CA ASN A 154 -2.09 -0.07 -4.55
C ASN A 154 -2.36 1.25 -3.80
N ILE A 155 -1.38 1.76 -3.06
CA ILE A 155 -1.49 3.02 -2.31
C ILE A 155 -0.88 4.22 -3.02
N THR A 156 -0.48 4.10 -4.30
CA THR A 156 0.05 5.23 -5.07
C THR A 156 -0.91 6.42 -5.12
N PRO A 157 -2.23 6.25 -5.34
CA PRO A 157 -3.18 7.37 -5.27
C PRO A 157 -3.16 8.06 -3.91
N ASN A 158 -3.23 7.28 -2.82
CA ASN A 158 -3.19 7.79 -1.44
C ASN A 158 -1.89 8.55 -1.16
N ARG A 159 -0.74 8.05 -1.64
CA ARG A 159 0.55 8.75 -1.52
C ARG A 159 0.59 10.06 -2.29
N ARG A 160 0.00 10.12 -3.50
CA ARG A 160 -0.09 11.37 -4.28
C ARG A 160 -0.94 12.41 -3.55
N ILE A 161 -2.09 12.02 -3.02
CA ILE A 161 -2.96 12.91 -2.24
C ILE A 161 -2.22 13.35 -0.98
N TRP A 162 -1.62 12.43 -0.22
CA TRP A 162 -0.84 12.75 0.97
C TRP A 162 0.23 13.79 0.66
N ASN A 163 1.01 13.61 -0.40
CA ASN A 163 2.02 14.58 -0.82
C ASN A 163 1.41 15.94 -1.15
N ALA A 164 0.28 15.97 -1.87
CA ALA A 164 -0.43 17.21 -2.20
C ALA A 164 -0.93 17.95 -0.95
N LEU A 165 -1.40 17.21 0.07
CA LEU A 165 -1.83 17.78 1.35
C LEU A 165 -0.67 18.38 2.17
N HIS A 166 0.57 17.99 1.88
CA HIS A 166 1.79 18.47 2.53
C HIS A 166 2.61 19.42 1.65
N MET A 167 2.09 19.82 0.48
CA MET A 167 2.70 20.91 -0.29
C MET A 167 2.60 22.21 0.50
N ASP A 168 3.51 23.14 0.21
CA ASP A 168 3.49 24.45 0.86
C ASP A 168 2.14 25.15 0.65
N GLY A 169 1.53 25.58 1.76
CA GLY A 169 0.16 26.14 1.78
C GLY A 169 -0.02 27.46 1.03
N HIS A 170 1.01 27.96 0.34
CA HIS A 170 1.04 29.23 -0.41
C HIS A 170 0.55 29.10 -1.86
N SER A 171 -0.30 28.11 -2.14
CA SER A 171 -0.92 27.98 -3.45
C SER A 171 -1.99 29.06 -3.65
N LYS A 172 -1.71 30.05 -4.50
CA LYS A 172 -2.67 31.08 -4.94
C LYS A 172 -3.96 30.48 -5.51
N LEU A 173 -3.92 29.25 -6.01
CA LEU A 173 -5.09 28.53 -6.48
C LEU A 173 -5.99 28.08 -5.31
N ILE A 174 -5.40 27.52 -4.25
CA ILE A 174 -6.15 27.10 -3.06
C ILE A 174 -6.77 28.32 -2.38
N GLU A 175 -6.04 29.42 -2.25
CA GLU A 175 -6.58 30.67 -1.70
C GLU A 175 -7.77 31.19 -2.51
N LYS A 176 -7.71 31.11 -3.85
CA LYS A 176 -8.84 31.50 -4.72
C LYS A 176 -10.05 30.58 -4.54
N ILE A 177 -9.85 29.27 -4.44
CA ILE A 177 -10.94 28.30 -4.22
C ILE A 177 -11.63 28.61 -2.90
N LEU A 178 -10.86 28.82 -1.82
CA LEU A 178 -11.40 29.14 -0.51
C LEU A 178 -12.20 30.45 -0.50
N ARG A 179 -11.73 31.49 -1.19
CA ARG A 179 -12.45 32.77 -1.33
C ARG A 179 -13.70 32.68 -2.21
N ALA A 180 -13.71 31.80 -3.21
CA ALA A 180 -14.89 31.62 -4.05
C ALA A 180 -16.06 30.99 -3.27
N SER A 181 -15.77 30.16 -2.27
CA SER A 181 -16.76 29.62 -1.33
C SER A 181 -17.43 30.71 -0.49
N ASP A 182 -16.73 31.79 -0.14
CA ASP A 182 -17.30 32.91 0.63
C ASP A 182 -18.34 33.73 -0.18
N VAL A 183 -18.23 33.73 -1.52
CA VAL A 183 -19.14 34.48 -2.40
C VAL A 183 -20.55 33.87 -2.47
N LEU A 184 -20.69 32.57 -2.17
CA LEU A 184 -21.99 31.88 -2.13
C LEU A 184 -22.84 32.25 -0.91
N GLN A 185 -22.34 33.07 0.02
CA GLN A 185 -23.12 33.63 1.15
C GLN A 185 -23.92 34.89 0.80
N LEU A 186 -23.80 35.42 -0.42
CA LEU A 186 -24.51 36.65 -0.84
C LEU A 186 -25.84 36.39 -1.56
N PHE A 187 -26.38 35.17 -1.51
CA PHE A 187 -27.68 34.81 -2.07
C PHE A 187 -28.56 34.06 -1.05
#